data_AF-A0A803WBA6-F1
#
_entry.id   AF-A0A803WBA6-F1
#
_cell.length_a   1.000
_cell.length_b   1.000
_cell.length_c   1.000
_cell.angle_alpha   90.00
_cell.angle_beta   90.00
_cell.angle_gamma   90.00
#
_symmetry.space_group_name_H-M   'P 1'
#
loop_
_entity.id
_entity.type
_entity.pdbx_description
1 polymer ?
#
loop_
_entity_poly.entity_id
_entity_poly.type
_entity_poly.pdbx_seq_one_letter_code
_entity_poly.pdbx_strand_id
1 'polypeptide(L)'
;MRNPEKTVPIPEKLNEWAPRPPPEFVRDVMGSSAGAGSGEFHVYRHLRRREYQRQDFMDAMAEKQRLDEEFQKKLERNKMIAEEQTAKRRRKRYSSWLSVSREFSYAVERGACECHAALLVSAINLPGCLCWAKRAGLYELKFPHTPSAAPRA
;
A
#
# COMPACT_ATOMS: atom_id res chain seq x y z
N MET A 1 -16.91 22.30 -30.48
CA MET A 1 -15.43 22.19 -30.48
C MET A 1 -14.93 22.67 -31.82
N ARG A 2 -14.09 23.72 -31.85
CA ARG A 2 -13.73 24.43 -33.10
C ARG A 2 -12.63 23.74 -33.92
N ASN A 3 -11.86 22.81 -33.33
CA ASN A 3 -10.85 21.99 -34.01
C ASN A 3 -10.77 20.59 -33.37
N PRO A 4 -11.38 19.56 -33.97
CA PRO A 4 -11.39 18.19 -33.42
C PRO A 4 -10.15 17.34 -33.77
N GLU A 5 -9.34 17.74 -34.77
CA GLU A 5 -8.16 16.96 -35.19
C GLU A 5 -6.87 17.28 -34.42
N LYS A 6 -6.84 18.36 -33.63
CA LYS A 6 -5.67 18.70 -32.83
C LYS A 6 -5.62 17.80 -31.59
N THR A 7 -4.56 17.02 -31.44
CA THR A 7 -4.33 16.24 -30.22
C THR A 7 -4.27 17.17 -29.00
N VAL A 8 -4.97 16.80 -27.93
CA VAL A 8 -4.92 17.54 -26.67
C VAL A 8 -3.55 17.26 -26.03
N PRO A 9 -2.72 18.28 -25.77
CA PRO A 9 -1.45 18.06 -25.08
C PRO A 9 -1.76 17.69 -23.62
N ILE A 10 -1.55 16.43 -23.27
CA ILE A 10 -1.53 16.00 -21.87
C ILE A 10 -0.22 16.51 -21.29
N PRO A 11 -0.24 17.32 -20.21
CA PRO A 11 0.98 17.80 -19.60
C PRO A 11 1.78 16.61 -19.09
N GLU A 12 3.01 16.47 -19.60
CA GLU A 12 3.98 15.53 -19.07
C GLU A 12 4.37 15.94 -17.64
N LYS A 13 4.95 15.00 -16.88
CA LYS A 13 5.43 15.29 -15.53
C LYS A 13 6.34 16.52 -15.56
N LEU A 14 6.02 17.52 -14.72
CA LEU A 14 6.84 18.71 -14.61
C LEU A 14 8.23 18.30 -14.13
N ASN A 15 9.26 18.72 -14.86
CA ASN A 15 10.63 18.52 -14.40
C ASN A 15 10.86 19.40 -13.17
N GLU A 16 11.38 18.79 -12.10
CA GLU A 16 11.77 19.54 -10.91
C GLU A 16 12.90 20.50 -11.30
N TRP A 17 12.91 21.70 -10.72
CA TRP A 17 13.97 22.66 -10.99
C TRP A 17 15.29 22.06 -10.51
N ALA A 18 16.27 21.93 -11.41
CA ALA A 18 17.60 21.44 -11.10
C ALA A 18 18.64 22.55 -11.31
N PRO A 19 19.67 22.64 -10.45
CA PRO A 19 20.77 23.55 -10.67
C PRO A 19 21.45 23.21 -12.01
N ARG A 20 21.77 24.25 -12.78
CA ARG A 20 22.46 24.08 -14.06
C ARG A 20 23.87 23.55 -13.81
N PRO A 21 24.35 22.57 -14.59
CA PRO A 21 25.72 22.11 -14.45
C PRO A 21 26.68 23.27 -14.73
N PRO A 22 27.80 23.36 -13.98
CA PRO A 22 28.82 24.37 -14.25
C PRO A 22 29.38 24.17 -15.67
N PRO A 23 29.74 25.25 -16.38
CA PRO A 23 30.38 25.13 -17.68
C PRO A 23 31.78 24.50 -17.53
N GLU A 24 32.10 23.54 -18.41
CA GLU A 24 33.38 22.80 -18.37
C GLU A 24 34.60 23.70 -18.59
N PHE A 25 34.49 24.68 -19.50
CA PHE A 25 35.59 25.59 -19.83
C PHE A 25 35.13 27.04 -19.71
N VAL A 26 35.78 27.78 -18.83
CA VAL A 26 35.65 29.24 -18.76
C VAL A 26 36.75 29.83 -19.63
N ARG A 27 36.33 30.52 -20.71
CA ARG A 27 37.25 31.10 -21.69
C ARG A 27 37.78 32.48 -21.28
N ASP A 28 37.07 33.16 -20.39
CA ASP A 28 37.29 34.57 -20.05
C ASP A 28 38.12 34.73 -18.76
N VAL A 29 39.01 33.77 -18.46
CA VAL A 29 39.86 33.81 -17.26
C VAL A 29 41.00 34.80 -17.50
N MET A 30 40.99 35.90 -16.75
CA MET A 30 42.10 36.86 -16.72
C MET A 30 43.24 36.33 -15.83
N GLY A 31 44.48 36.77 -16.09
CA GLY A 31 45.67 36.27 -15.38
C GLY A 31 45.58 36.42 -13.85
N SER A 32 46.18 35.47 -13.11
CA SER A 32 46.05 35.37 -11.65
C SER A 32 46.61 36.58 -10.86
N SER A 33 47.50 37.36 -11.47
CA SER A 33 48.06 38.60 -10.87
C SER A 33 47.42 39.88 -11.42
N ALA A 34 46.41 39.77 -12.29
CA ALA A 34 45.70 40.93 -12.79
C ALA A 34 44.84 41.57 -11.68
N GLY A 35 44.72 42.90 -11.70
CA GLY A 35 43.90 43.64 -10.73
C GLY A 35 42.40 43.40 -10.91
N ALA A 36 41.59 43.91 -9.97
CA ALA A 36 40.14 43.82 -10.05
C ALA A 36 39.60 44.66 -11.23
N GLY A 37 39.03 43.98 -12.23
CA GLY A 37 38.33 44.63 -13.34
C GLY A 37 36.95 45.15 -12.93
N SER A 38 36.40 46.08 -13.72
CA SER A 38 35.06 46.66 -13.46
C SER A 38 33.92 45.63 -13.52
N GLY A 39 34.10 44.53 -14.27
CA GLY A 39 33.12 43.46 -14.40
C GLY A 39 33.20 42.38 -13.31
N GLU A 40 34.28 42.33 -12.53
CA GLU A 40 34.55 41.24 -11.58
C GLU A 40 33.46 41.15 -10.49
N PHE A 41 32.94 42.30 -10.05
CA PHE A 41 31.84 42.36 -9.09
C PHE A 41 30.58 41.62 -9.60
N HIS A 42 30.22 41.81 -10.87
CA HIS A 42 29.05 41.15 -11.45
C HIS A 42 29.27 39.66 -11.63
N VAL A 43 30.49 39.24 -11.98
CA VAL A 43 30.88 37.83 -12.04
C VAL A 43 30.69 37.15 -10.68
N TYR A 44 31.25 37.73 -9.61
CA TYR A 44 31.06 37.22 -8.24
C TYR A 44 29.59 37.16 -7.83
N ARG A 45 28.81 38.21 -8.12
CA ARG A 45 27.38 38.25 -7.79
C ARG A 45 26.60 37.12 -8.47
N HIS A 46 26.88 36.83 -9.75
CA HIS A 46 26.24 35.74 -10.47
C HIS A 46 26.69 34.37 -9.96
N LEU A 47 27.98 34.21 -9.66
CA LEU A 47 28.54 32.98 -9.10
C LEU A 47 27.95 32.67 -7.73
N ARG A 48 27.92 33.65 -6.82
CA ARG A 48 27.35 33.51 -5.47
C ARG A 48 25.87 33.12 -5.52
N ARG A 49 25.10 33.76 -6.39
CA ARG A 49 23.67 33.43 -6.55
C ARG A 49 23.48 32.00 -7.06
N ARG A 50 24.28 31.57 -8.05
CA ARG A 50 24.24 30.20 -8.58
C ARG A 50 24.59 29.19 -7.49
N GLU A 51 25.59 29.49 -6.68
CA GLU A 51 26.05 28.59 -5.62
C GLU A 51 25.03 28.47 -4.48
N TYR A 52 24.42 29.58 -4.04
CA TYR A 52 23.35 29.53 -3.05
C TYR A 52 22.15 28.73 -3.55
N GLN A 53 21.72 28.94 -4.80
CA GLN A 53 20.65 28.15 -5.39
C GLN A 53 21.00 26.65 -5.47
N ARG A 54 22.27 26.31 -5.71
CA ARG A 54 22.75 24.93 -5.70
C ARG A 54 22.69 24.34 -4.29
N GLN A 55 23.19 25.08 -3.30
CA GLN A 55 23.23 24.64 -1.90
C GLN A 55 21.80 24.45 -1.35
N ASP A 56 20.93 25.45 -1.52
CA ASP A 56 19.54 25.39 -1.07
C ASP A 56 18.79 24.19 -1.69
N PHE A 57 19.06 23.87 -2.96
CA PHE A 57 18.48 22.70 -3.62
C PHE A 57 18.98 21.39 -3.04
N MET A 58 20.29 21.26 -2.77
CA MET A 58 20.85 20.06 -2.15
C MET A 58 20.27 19.83 -0.76
N ASP A 59 20.15 20.90 0.03
CA ASP A 59 19.61 20.84 1.39
C ASP A 59 18.11 20.47 1.36
N ALA A 60 17.32 21.09 0.47
CA ALA A 60 15.90 20.77 0.30
C ALA A 60 15.67 19.33 -0.19
N MET A 61 16.49 18.83 -1.11
CA MET A 61 16.39 17.46 -1.62
C MET A 61 16.78 16.44 -0.54
N ALA A 62 17.82 16.71 0.24
CA ALA A 62 18.23 15.87 1.35
C ALA A 62 17.12 15.78 2.41
N GLU A 63 16.51 16.91 2.78
CA GLU A 63 15.41 16.94 3.75
C GLU A 63 14.18 16.17 3.23
N LYS A 64 13.78 16.38 1.98
CA LYS A 64 12.68 15.64 1.33
C LYS A 64 12.92 14.13 1.40
N GLN A 65 14.12 13.67 1.02
CA GLN A 65 14.48 12.26 1.05
C GLN A 65 14.41 11.68 2.47
N ARG A 66 14.91 12.39 3.47
CA ARG A 66 14.85 11.96 4.88
C ARG A 66 13.40 11.78 5.35
N LEU A 67 12.54 12.76 5.07
CA LEU A 67 11.13 12.71 5.44
C LEU A 67 10.39 11.57 4.73
N ASP A 68 10.67 11.37 3.43
CA ASP A 68 10.07 10.28 2.65
C ASP A 68 10.48 8.91 3.19
N GLU A 69 11.75 8.71 3.53
CA GLU A 69 12.24 7.47 4.15
C GLU A 69 11.59 7.20 5.51
N GLU A 70 11.50 8.22 6.37
CA GLU A 70 10.87 8.10 7.68
C GLU A 70 9.38 7.75 7.55
N PHE A 71 8.71 8.35 6.57
CA PHE A 71 7.32 8.08 6.27
C PHE A 71 7.13 6.63 5.78
N GLN A 72 7.96 6.16 4.84
CA GLN A 72 7.93 4.78 4.35
C GLN A 72 8.17 3.78 5.48
N LYS A 73 9.20 4.00 6.31
CA LYS A 73 9.49 3.17 7.49
C LYS A 73 8.32 3.15 8.47
N LYS A 74 7.58 4.25 8.63
CA LYS A 74 6.38 4.30 9.47
C LYS A 74 5.22 3.50 8.87
N LEU A 75 4.99 3.60 7.56
CA LEU A 75 3.97 2.82 6.86
C LEU A 75 4.23 1.32 6.95
N GLU A 76 5.47 0.88 6.73
CA GLU A 76 5.86 -0.53 6.84
C GLU A 76 5.64 -1.07 8.25
N ARG A 77 6.09 -0.34 9.28
CA ARG A 77 5.83 -0.72 10.68
C ARG A 77 4.34 -0.88 10.97
N ASN A 78 3.51 0.06 10.50
CA ASN A 78 2.06 -0.02 10.69
C ASN A 78 1.44 -1.22 9.98
N LYS A 79 1.88 -1.52 8.75
CA LYS A 79 1.44 -2.71 8.00
C LYS A 79 1.80 -3.99 8.74
N MET A 80 3.05 -4.12 9.21
CA MET A 80 3.51 -5.28 9.97
C MET A 80 2.71 -5.49 11.26
N ILE A 81 2.46 -4.42 12.02
CA ILE A 81 1.64 -4.50 13.24
C ILE A 81 0.20 -4.93 12.90
N ALA A 82 -0.40 -4.34 11.86
CA ALA A 82 -1.76 -4.70 11.45
C ALA A 82 -1.87 -6.17 10.99
N GLU A 83 -0.86 -6.66 10.27
CA GLU A 83 -0.76 -8.05 9.84
C GLU A 83 -0.57 -9.00 11.00
N GLU A 84 0.28 -8.67 11.98
CA GLU A 84 0.48 -9.48 13.18
C GLU A 84 -0.82 -9.61 13.99
N GLN A 85 -1.51 -8.49 14.23
CA GLN A 85 -2.80 -8.51 14.94
C GLN A 85 -3.86 -9.30 14.16
N THR A 86 -3.91 -9.13 12.84
CA THR A 86 -4.84 -9.86 11.98
C THR A 86 -4.52 -11.35 11.95
N ALA A 87 -3.24 -11.74 11.87
CA ALA A 87 -2.80 -13.13 11.92
C ALA A 87 -3.13 -13.77 13.27
N LYS A 88 -2.91 -13.08 14.39
CA LYS A 88 -3.29 -13.54 15.73
C LYS A 88 -4.79 -13.79 15.83
N ARG A 89 -5.63 -12.86 15.34
CA ARG A 89 -7.10 -13.01 15.29
C ARG A 89 -7.52 -14.15 14.35
N ARG A 90 -6.88 -14.29 13.19
CA ARG A 90 -7.13 -15.37 12.21
C ARG A 90 -6.80 -16.74 12.80
N ARG A 91 -5.66 -16.90 13.50
CA ARG A 91 -5.29 -18.14 14.20
C ARG A 91 -6.32 -18.52 15.27
N LYS A 92 -6.81 -17.55 16.05
CA LYS A 92 -7.87 -17.80 17.04
C LYS A 92 -9.17 -18.31 16.38
N ARG A 93 -9.62 -17.67 15.29
CA ARG A 93 -10.80 -18.11 14.53
C ARG A 93 -10.58 -19.49 13.90
N TYR A 94 -9.41 -19.74 13.34
CA TYR A 94 -9.09 -21.03 12.72
C TYR A 94 -9.04 -22.15 13.75
N SER A 95 -8.46 -21.91 14.93
CA SER A 95 -8.48 -22.87 16.04
C SER A 95 -9.91 -23.18 16.50
N SER A 96 -10.74 -22.16 16.69
CA SER A 96 -12.16 -22.34 17.03
C SER A 96 -12.96 -23.03 15.93
N TRP A 97 -12.67 -22.74 14.65
CA TRP A 97 -13.31 -23.40 13.52
C TRP A 97 -12.88 -24.86 13.42
N LEU A 98 -11.59 -25.15 13.60
CA LEU A 98 -11.05 -26.52 13.62
C LEU A 98 -11.64 -27.34 14.76
N SER A 99 -11.83 -26.77 15.95
CA SER A 99 -12.46 -27.50 17.06
C SER A 99 -13.91 -27.87 16.72
N VAL A 100 -14.70 -26.91 16.22
CA VAL A 100 -16.08 -27.16 15.77
C VAL A 100 -16.14 -28.17 14.62
N SER A 101 -15.25 -28.04 13.64
CA SER A 101 -15.17 -28.95 12.48
C SER A 101 -14.77 -30.37 12.90
N ARG A 102 -13.82 -30.51 13.83
CA ARG A 102 -13.42 -31.80 14.39
C ARG A 102 -14.58 -32.43 15.18
N GLU A 103 -15.29 -31.62 15.98
CA GLU A 103 -16.46 -32.06 16.74
C GLU A 103 -17.62 -32.51 15.82
N PHE A 104 -17.86 -31.79 14.72
CA PHE A 104 -18.80 -32.18 13.67
C PHE A 104 -18.39 -33.50 12.98
N SER A 105 -17.12 -33.67 12.62
CA SER A 105 -16.61 -34.91 12.01
C SER A 105 -16.79 -36.11 12.94
N TYR A 106 -16.49 -35.96 14.24
CA TYR A 106 -16.70 -37.00 15.24
C TYR A 106 -18.19 -37.35 15.44
N ALA A 107 -19.10 -36.38 15.27
CA ALA A 107 -20.54 -36.63 15.34
C ALA A 107 -21.05 -37.42 14.12
N VAL A 108 -20.49 -37.17 12.93
CA VAL A 108 -20.79 -37.93 11.70
C VAL A 108 -20.26 -39.37 11.79
N GLU A 109 -19.02 -39.57 12.26
CA GLU A 109 -18.39 -40.91 12.36
C GLU A 109 -19.05 -41.82 13.40
N ARG A 110 -19.64 -41.28 14.48
CA ARG A 110 -20.36 -42.09 15.49
C ARG A 110 -21.77 -42.53 15.07
N GLY A 111 -22.17 -42.28 13.82
CA GLY A 111 -23.47 -42.74 13.32
C GLY A 111 -24.67 -42.06 13.99
N ALA A 112 -24.53 -40.78 14.37
CA ALA A 112 -25.67 -40.00 14.81
C ALA A 112 -26.59 -39.71 13.62
N CYS A 113 -27.80 -40.29 13.65
CA CYS A 113 -28.85 -40.07 12.67
C CYS A 113 -29.10 -38.55 12.48
N GLU A 114 -29.34 -38.11 11.23
CA GLU A 114 -29.36 -36.70 10.77
C GLU A 114 -30.29 -35.75 11.57
N CYS A 115 -31.17 -36.27 12.42
CA CYS A 115 -32.04 -35.49 13.30
C CYS A 115 -31.37 -34.88 14.55
N HIS A 116 -30.14 -35.28 14.94
CA HIS A 116 -29.47 -34.76 16.15
C HIS A 116 -28.39 -33.70 15.88
N ALA A 117 -27.93 -33.54 14.62
CA ALA A 117 -26.80 -32.67 14.28
C ALA A 117 -27.16 -31.17 14.19
N ALA A 118 -28.45 -30.81 14.09
CA ALA A 118 -28.91 -29.43 13.93
C ALA A 118 -28.93 -28.60 15.24
N LEU A 119 -28.70 -29.23 16.40
CA LEU A 119 -28.78 -28.55 17.71
C LEU A 119 -27.46 -27.87 18.15
N LEU A 120 -26.33 -28.11 17.48
CA LEU A 120 -25.03 -27.57 17.91
C LEU A 120 -24.64 -26.22 17.27
N VAL A 121 -25.43 -25.70 16.32
CA VAL A 121 -25.14 -24.39 15.66
C VAL A 121 -26.07 -23.27 16.16
N SER A 122 -27.08 -23.57 17.00
CA SER A 122 -28.19 -22.63 17.29
C SER A 122 -28.42 -22.41 18.79
N ALA A 123 -27.36 -22.34 19.61
CA ALA A 123 -27.48 -22.13 21.06
C ALA A 123 -27.46 -20.64 21.48
N ILE A 124 -28.25 -19.80 20.82
CA ILE A 124 -28.71 -18.51 21.37
C ILE A 124 -30.19 -18.36 20.97
N ASN A 125 -31.09 -18.53 21.95
CA ASN A 125 -32.54 -18.31 21.94
C ASN A 125 -33.50 -19.35 21.28
N LEU A 126 -34.00 -20.26 22.14
CA LEU A 126 -35.42 -20.64 22.37
C LEU A 126 -36.21 -21.42 21.27
N PRO A 127 -37.37 -22.04 21.61
CA PRO A 127 -37.56 -23.49 21.72
C PRO A 127 -38.41 -24.08 20.57
N GLY A 128 -38.28 -25.39 20.31
CA GLY A 128 -39.25 -26.10 19.48
C GLY A 128 -38.66 -27.29 18.74
N CYS A 129 -39.02 -28.48 19.19
CA CYS A 129 -38.62 -29.77 18.64
C CYS A 129 -39.18 -29.94 17.21
N LEU A 130 -38.33 -29.87 16.18
CA LEU A 130 -38.69 -30.08 14.77
C LEU A 130 -38.68 -31.56 14.38
N CYS A 131 -39.52 -32.36 15.03
CA CYS A 131 -39.95 -33.65 14.46
C CYS A 131 -40.92 -33.45 13.26
N TRP A 132 -41.27 -32.20 12.93
CA TRP A 132 -42.38 -31.87 12.01
C TRP A 132 -41.97 -31.65 10.54
N ALA A 133 -40.70 -31.40 10.22
CA ALA A 133 -40.29 -31.00 8.86
C ALA A 133 -39.81 -32.14 7.96
N LYS A 134 -39.98 -33.42 8.34
CA LYS A 134 -39.62 -34.57 7.51
C LYS A 134 -40.61 -34.85 6.35
N ARG A 135 -41.54 -33.92 6.06
CA ARG A 135 -42.62 -34.08 5.06
C ARG A 135 -42.63 -33.06 3.92
N ALA A 136 -41.80 -32.03 3.93
CA ALA A 136 -41.79 -31.00 2.87
C ALA A 136 -40.43 -30.99 2.16
N GLY A 137 -40.31 -31.75 1.07
CA GLY A 137 -39.09 -31.90 0.29
C GLY A 137 -38.60 -30.60 -0.34
N LEU A 138 -37.79 -29.84 0.38
CA LEU A 138 -37.07 -28.68 -0.13
C LEU A 138 -35.68 -28.62 0.52
N TYR A 139 -34.66 -29.09 -0.20
CA TYR A 139 -33.29 -28.68 0.04
C TYR A 139 -32.55 -28.45 -1.29
N GLU A 140 -32.48 -27.19 -1.69
CA GLU A 140 -31.34 -26.67 -2.44
C GLU A 140 -30.80 -25.50 -1.62
N LEU A 141 -29.79 -25.74 -0.79
CA LEU A 141 -29.03 -24.67 -0.17
C LEU A 141 -27.55 -24.90 -0.43
N LYS A 142 -27.01 -24.00 -1.25
CA LYS A 142 -25.64 -23.89 -1.73
C LYS A 142 -24.64 -23.85 -0.57
N PHE A 143 -23.65 -24.74 -0.62
CA PHE A 143 -22.42 -24.63 0.15
C PHE A 143 -21.65 -23.35 -0.24
N PRO A 144 -21.04 -22.61 0.70
CA PRO A 144 -20.07 -21.57 0.38
C PRO A 144 -18.79 -22.23 -0.13
N HIS A 145 -18.60 -22.11 -1.44
CA HIS A 145 -17.38 -22.26 -2.21
C HIS A 145 -16.13 -21.85 -1.42
N THR A 146 -15.19 -22.80 -1.37
CA THR A 146 -13.82 -22.58 -0.90
C THR A 146 -13.15 -21.49 -1.75
N PRO A 147 -12.37 -20.57 -1.15
CA PRO A 147 -11.60 -19.63 -1.96
C PRO A 147 -10.44 -20.39 -2.62
N SER A 148 -10.59 -20.74 -3.90
CA SER A 148 -9.49 -21.23 -4.71
C SER A 148 -8.42 -20.14 -4.81
N ALA A 149 -7.18 -20.49 -4.49
CA ALA A 149 -6.03 -19.64 -4.75
C ALA A 149 -5.94 -19.35 -6.25
N ALA A 150 -6.13 -18.09 -6.63
CA ALA A 150 -5.83 -17.62 -7.97
C ALA A 150 -4.30 -17.53 -8.14
N PRO A 151 -3.72 -18.02 -9.24
CA PRO A 151 -2.36 -17.68 -9.61
C PRO A 151 -2.32 -16.21 -10.06
N ARG A 152 -1.41 -15.43 -9.49
CA ARG A 152 -1.08 -14.09 -9.99
C ARG A 152 -0.24 -14.24 -11.26
N ALA A 153 -0.75 -13.64 -12.34
CA ALA A 153 0.02 -13.31 -13.53
C ALA A 153 1.03 -12.18 -13.23
#